data_AF-K1SR89-F1
#
_entry.id   AF-K1SR89-F1
#
_cell.length_a   1.000
_cell.length_b   1.000
_cell.length_c   1.000
_cell.angle_alpha   90.00
_cell.angle_beta   90.00
_cell.angle_gamma   90.00
#
_symmetry.space_group_name_H-M   'P 1'
#
loop_
_entity.id
_entity.type
_entity.pdbx_description
1 polymer ?
#
loop_
_entity_poly.entity_id
_entity_poly.type
_entity_poly.pdbx_seq_one_letter_code
_entity_poly.pdbx_strand_id
1 'polypeptide(L)'
;NIMPVRDMGYQHAKYMEQIKEVKESNRKTGNYPNPMTKELNDSQKLSPVITLVLNYSQKEWEKPRCLNDMLKFPEDMKCELEPWIPSYSVCVINLASQPKRQSASINQILNT
;
A
#
# COMPACT_ATOMS: atom_id res chain seq x y z
N ASN A 1 5.48 8.21 -14.85
CA ASN A 1 5.22 6.88 -14.24
C ASN A 1 4.29 7.10 -13.06
N ILE A 2 3.27 6.25 -12.88
CA ILE A 2 2.18 6.44 -11.90
C ILE A 2 2.20 5.37 -10.78
N MET A 3 3.37 4.80 -10.47
CA MET A 3 3.47 3.70 -9.51
C MET A 3 2.86 3.99 -8.14
N PRO A 4 3.07 5.17 -7.52
CA PRO A 4 2.38 5.51 -6.27
C PRO A 4 0.85 5.35 -6.33
N VAL A 5 0.22 5.82 -7.42
CA VAL A 5 -1.22 5.69 -7.62
C VAL A 5 -1.64 4.24 -7.83
N ARG A 6 -0.85 3.45 -8.57
CA ARG A 6 -1.13 2.01 -8.77
C ARG A 6 -1.00 1.22 -7.47
N ASP A 7 0.03 1.51 -6.68
CA ASP A 7 0.27 0.89 -5.37
C ASP A 7 -0.91 1.09 -4.43
N MET A 8 -1.41 2.34 -4.34
CA MET A 8 -2.64 2.65 -3.61
C MET A 8 -3.84 1.82 -4.11
N GLY A 9 -3.99 1.68 -5.43
CA GLY A 9 -5.04 0.85 -6.02
C GLY A 9 -4.94 -0.63 -5.64
N TYR A 10 -3.72 -1.20 -5.64
CA TYR A 10 -3.49 -2.59 -5.24
C TYR A 10 -3.78 -2.81 -3.76
N GLN A 11 -3.31 -1.91 -2.88
CA GLN A 11 -3.59 -1.98 -1.46
C GLN A 11 -5.09 -1.89 -1.18
N HIS A 12 -5.79 -0.93 -1.81
CA HIS A 12 -7.23 -0.79 -1.71
C HIS A 12 -7.95 -2.08 -2.12
N ALA A 13 -7.63 -2.63 -3.29
CA ALA A 13 -8.25 -3.86 -3.78
C ALA A 13 -8.07 -5.03 -2.81
N LYS A 14 -6.86 -5.19 -2.24
CA LYS A 14 -6.57 -6.25 -1.27
C LYS A 14 -7.27 -6.08 0.06
N TYR A 15 -7.36 -4.87 0.59
CA TYR A 15 -8.14 -4.65 1.81
C TYR A 15 -9.64 -4.83 1.58
N MET A 16 -10.18 -4.44 0.41
CA MET A 16 -11.59 -4.69 0.08
C MET A 16 -11.92 -6.17 -0.02
N GLU A 17 -11.02 -6.98 -0.57
CA GLU A 17 -11.13 -8.45 -0.58
C GLU A 17 -11.25 -9.00 0.84
N GLN A 18 -10.35 -8.60 1.75
CA GLN A 18 -10.40 -9.01 3.16
C GLN A 18 -11.69 -8.57 3.86
N ILE A 19 -12.15 -7.33 3.66
CA ILE A 19 -13.40 -6.84 4.26
C ILE A 19 -14.59 -7.66 3.77
N LYS A 20 -14.64 -7.98 2.48
CA LYS A 20 -15.70 -8.82 1.89
C LYS A 20 -15.74 -10.21 2.53
N GLU A 21 -14.58 -10.83 2.75
CA GLU A 21 -14.47 -12.14 3.40
C GLU A 21 -14.96 -12.08 4.86
N VAL A 22 -14.55 -11.05 5.60
CA VAL A 22 -14.99 -10.85 6.99
C VAL A 22 -16.51 -10.65 7.06
N LYS A 23 -17.08 -9.83 6.17
CA LYS A 23 -18.54 -9.63 6.07
C LYS A 23 -19.28 -10.93 5.76
N GLU A 24 -18.76 -11.74 4.84
CA GLU A 24 -19.33 -13.03 4.51
C GLU A 24 -19.30 -14.00 5.70
N SER A 25 -18.20 -14.02 6.45
CA SER A 25 -18.07 -14.82 7.67
C SER A 25 -19.04 -14.36 8.77
N ASN A 26 -19.16 -13.05 8.99
CA ASN A 26 -20.12 -12.47 9.93
C ASN A 26 -21.55 -12.84 9.57
N ARG A 27 -21.91 -12.80 8.27
CA ARG A 27 -23.23 -13.20 7.79
C ARG A 27 -23.55 -14.66 8.11
N LYS A 28 -22.59 -15.57 7.89
CA LYS A 28 -22.74 -17.00 8.17
C LYS A 28 -22.88 -17.31 9.67
N THR A 29 -22.25 -16.50 10.52
CA THR A 29 -22.25 -16.70 11.99
C THR A 29 -23.31 -15.87 12.72
N GLY A 30 -24.03 -14.97 12.02
CA GLY A 30 -24.96 -14.03 12.62
C GLY A 30 -24.30 -12.89 13.40
N ASN A 31 -22.97 -12.75 13.31
CA ASN A 31 -22.19 -11.77 14.06
C ASN A 31 -22.06 -10.42 13.33
N TYR A 32 -23.19 -9.76 13.08
CA TYR A 32 -23.22 -8.50 12.35
C TYR A 32 -22.66 -7.32 13.16
N PRO A 33 -21.95 -6.37 12.53
CA PRO A 33 -21.50 -5.15 13.20
C PRO A 33 -22.65 -4.31 13.77
N ASN A 34 -22.41 -3.68 14.92
CA ASN A 34 -23.32 -2.72 15.55
C ASN A 34 -22.60 -1.36 15.76
N PRO A 35 -23.10 -0.24 15.22
CA PRO A 35 -24.26 -0.12 14.32
C PRO A 35 -24.03 -0.81 12.96
N MET A 36 -25.12 -1.14 12.26
CA MET A 36 -25.08 -1.87 10.99
C MET A 36 -24.40 -1.10 9.85
N THR A 37 -24.10 0.18 10.04
CA THR A 37 -23.28 1.00 9.13
C THR A 37 -21.78 0.72 9.22
N LYS A 38 -21.33 -0.07 10.20
CA LYS A 38 -19.93 -0.48 10.32
C LYS A 38 -19.62 -1.60 9.32
N GLU A 39 -18.48 -1.48 8.66
CA GLU A 39 -17.96 -2.51 7.74
C GLU A 39 -17.39 -3.73 8.49
N LEU A 40 -16.84 -3.50 9.69
CA LEU A 40 -16.17 -4.50 10.53
C LEU A 40 -16.61 -4.35 12.00
N ASN A 41 -16.55 -5.43 12.76
CA ASN A 41 -16.66 -5.37 14.23
C ASN A 41 -15.39 -4.75 14.84
N ASP A 42 -15.51 -4.13 16.02
CA ASP A 42 -14.40 -3.40 16.67
C ASP A 42 -13.18 -4.30 16.99
N SER A 43 -13.44 -5.60 17.24
CA SER A 43 -12.42 -6.63 17.47
C SER A 43 -11.78 -7.18 16.20
N GLN A 44 -12.40 -7.00 15.03
CA GLN A 44 -11.89 -7.52 13.76
C GLN A 44 -10.80 -6.59 13.23
N LYS A 45 -9.67 -7.17 12.83
CA LYS A 45 -8.53 -6.46 12.24
C LYS A 45 -8.21 -7.04 10.87
N LEU A 46 -7.72 -6.19 9.98
CA LEU A 46 -7.24 -6.58 8.66
C LEU A 46 -5.80 -7.07 8.76
N SER A 47 -5.44 -8.02 7.91
CA SER A 47 -4.06 -8.45 7.72
C SER A 47 -3.30 -7.39 6.93
N PRO A 48 -2.05 -7.05 7.32
CA PRO A 48 -1.27 -6.03 6.64
C PRO A 48 -1.01 -6.41 5.17
N VAL A 49 -1.20 -5.45 4.27
CA VAL A 49 -0.84 -5.59 2.85
C VAL A 49 0.45 -4.82 2.60
N ILE A 50 1.47 -5.53 2.11
CA ILE A 50 2.75 -4.95 1.70
C ILE A 50 2.84 -5.06 0.18
N THR A 51 3.14 -3.96 -0.51
CA THR A 51 3.39 -3.96 -1.96
C THR A 51 4.83 -3.60 -2.23
N LEU A 52 5.49 -4.40 -3.08
CA LEU A 52 6.89 -4.26 -3.43
C LEU A 52 7.01 -4.03 -4.94
N VAL A 53 7.76 -3.00 -5.32
CA VAL A 53 8.08 -2.72 -6.73
C VAL A 53 9.48 -3.24 -6.99
N LEU A 54 9.57 -4.35 -7.73
CA LEU A 54 10.85 -4.94 -8.12
C LEU A 54 11.36 -4.26 -9.39
N ASN A 55 12.43 -3.49 -9.27
CA ASN A 55 13.11 -2.88 -10.41
C ASN A 55 14.24 -3.79 -10.89
N TYR A 56 14.05 -4.38 -12.07
CA TYR A 56 15.02 -5.26 -12.74
C TYR A 56 16.00 -4.50 -13.64
N SER A 57 15.93 -3.17 -13.73
CA SER A 57 16.87 -2.43 -14.57
C SER A 57 18.28 -2.42 -13.99
N GLN A 58 19.28 -2.34 -14.87
CA GLN A 58 20.67 -2.09 -14.47
C GLN A 58 20.88 -0.69 -13.87
N LYS A 59 19.93 0.23 -14.09
CA LYS A 59 19.94 1.59 -13.53
C LYS A 59 19.11 1.65 -12.24
N GLU A 60 19.46 2.59 -11.38
CA GLU A 60 18.67 2.94 -10.21
C GLU A 60 17.28 3.48 -10.59
N TRP A 61 16.33 3.35 -9.66
CA TRP A 61 14.98 3.88 -9.87
C TRP A 61 14.93 5.39 -9.72
N GLU A 62 14.73 6.09 -10.84
CA GLU A 62 14.64 7.56 -10.96
C GLU A 62 13.19 8.08 -11.15
N LYS A 63 12.19 7.22 -10.98
CA LYS A 63 10.77 7.58 -11.15
C LYS A 63 10.15 7.97 -9.79
N PRO A 64 8.97 8.61 -9.74
CA PRO A 64 8.29 8.95 -8.48
C PRO A 64 8.28 7.80 -7.48
N ARG A 65 8.67 8.10 -6.23
CA ARG A 65 8.71 7.16 -5.10
C ARG A 65 7.61 7.45 -4.08
N CYS A 66 6.93 8.58 -4.17
CA CYS A 66 5.74 8.86 -3.39
C CYS A 66 4.70 9.65 -4.19
N LEU A 67 3.48 9.75 -3.66
CA LEU A 67 2.42 10.53 -4.30
C LEU A 67 2.84 11.99 -4.52
N ASN A 68 3.49 12.63 -3.53
CA ASN A 68 3.86 14.04 -3.62
C ASN A 68 4.82 14.34 -4.78
N ASP A 69 5.69 13.40 -5.17
CA ASP A 69 6.56 13.53 -6.35
C ASP A 69 5.78 13.70 -7.66
N MET A 70 4.49 13.33 -7.66
CA MET A 70 3.60 13.40 -8.82
C MET A 70 2.64 14.60 -8.78
N LEU A 71 2.50 15.26 -7.63
CA LEU A 71 1.52 16.33 -7.45
C LEU A 71 2.11 17.66 -7.91
N LYS A 72 1.28 18.44 -8.60
CA LYS A 72 1.59 19.84 -8.89
C LYS A 72 0.90 20.71 -7.85
N PHE A 73 1.69 21.36 -7.01
CA PHE A 73 1.20 22.34 -6.05
C PHE A 73 1.24 23.75 -6.67
N PRO A 74 0.28 24.63 -6.36
CA PRO A 74 0.47 26.07 -6.55
C PRO A 74 1.69 26.54 -5.74
N GLU A 75 2.57 27.34 -6.36
CA GLU A 75 3.84 27.76 -5.74
C GLU A 75 3.64 28.54 -4.44
N ASP A 76 2.55 29.30 -4.35
CA ASP A 76 2.16 30.10 -3.20
C ASP A 76 1.51 29.29 -2.06
N MET A 77 1.06 28.06 -2.33
CA MET A 77 0.30 27.25 -1.37
C MET A 77 0.97 25.92 -1.00
N LYS A 78 2.10 25.56 -1.63
CA LYS A 78 2.73 24.25 -1.43
C LYS A 78 2.99 23.95 0.04
N CYS A 79 3.64 24.88 0.76
CA CYS A 79 3.97 24.70 2.18
C CYS A 79 2.72 24.58 3.06
N GLU A 80 1.62 25.20 2.68
CA GLU A 80 0.36 25.15 3.42
C GLU A 80 -0.38 23.83 3.20
N LEU A 81 -0.36 23.31 1.96
CA LEU A 81 -1.11 22.11 1.58
C LEU A 81 -0.36 20.81 1.85
N GLU A 82 0.96 20.81 1.70
CA GLU A 82 1.79 19.61 1.79
C GLU A 82 1.61 18.81 3.10
N PRO A 83 1.48 19.44 4.30
CA PRO A 83 1.22 18.70 5.54
C PRO A 83 -0.13 17.97 5.60
N TRP A 84 -1.12 18.44 4.83
CA TRP A 84 -2.48 17.86 4.82
C TRP A 84 -2.65 16.77 3.78
N ILE A 85 -1.71 16.65 2.82
CA ILE A 85 -1.78 15.66 1.76
C ILE A 85 -0.87 14.47 2.12
N PRO A 86 -1.44 13.28 2.36
CA PRO A 86 -0.65 12.10 2.68
C PRO A 86 0.21 11.68 1.48
N SER A 87 1.53 11.63 1.70
CA SER A 87 2.49 11.19 0.69
C SER A 87 2.66 9.67 0.75
N TYR A 88 1.79 8.93 0.05
CA TYR A 88 1.86 7.48 -0.04
C TYR A 88 3.13 7.04 -0.76
N SER A 89 4.07 6.42 -0.04
CA SER A 89 5.35 5.95 -0.57
C SER A 89 5.27 4.55 -1.17
N VAL A 90 6.02 4.31 -2.24
CA VAL A 90 6.23 2.97 -2.81
C VAL A 90 7.55 2.36 -2.33
N CYS A 91 7.52 1.09 -1.96
CA CYS A 91 8.73 0.34 -1.64
C CYS A 91 9.36 -0.20 -2.93
N VAL A 92 10.40 0.48 -3.42
CA VAL A 92 11.14 0.03 -4.62
C VAL A 92 12.40 -0.72 -4.22
N ILE A 93 12.55 -1.93 -4.76
CA ILE A 93 13.70 -2.80 -4.60
C ILE A 93 14.42 -2.85 -5.94
N ASN A 94 15.61 -2.22 -6.03
CA ASN A 94 16.47 -2.34 -7.20
C ASN A 94 17.27 -3.64 -7.10
N LEU A 95 17.01 -4.60 -7.98
CA LEU A 95 17.62 -5.93 -7.87
C LEU A 95 19.08 -5.97 -8.33
N ALA A 96 19.47 -5.07 -9.24
CA ALA A 96 20.83 -4.98 -9.76
C ALA A 96 21.85 -4.45 -8.74
N SER A 97 21.41 -3.75 -7.70
CA SER A 97 22.27 -3.05 -6.72
C SER A 97 22.17 -3.61 -5.28
N GLN A 98 21.63 -4.81 -5.10
CA GLN A 98 21.39 -5.39 -3.76
C GLN A 98 22.66 -5.92 -3.08
N PRO A 99 22.92 -5.56 -1.81
CA PRO A 99 23.82 -6.31 -0.95
C PRO A 99 23.24 -7.71 -0.66
N LYS A 100 24.08 -8.75 -0.65
CA LYS A 100 23.66 -10.17 -0.45
C LYS A 100 22.70 -10.41 0.72
N ARG A 101 22.76 -9.60 1.79
CA ARG A 101 21.93 -9.75 3.00
C ARG A 101 20.46 -9.33 2.79
N GLN A 102 20.20 -8.27 2.03
CA GLN A 102 18.82 -7.81 1.78
C GLN A 102 18.09 -8.73 0.81
N SER A 103 18.82 -9.32 -0.16
CA SER A 103 18.26 -10.30 -1.08
C SER A 103 17.71 -11.54 -0.35
N ALA A 104 18.35 -11.97 0.74
CA ALA A 104 17.88 -13.10 1.53
C ALA A 104 16.53 -12.84 2.22
N SER A 105 16.35 -11.65 2.84
CA SER A 105 15.10 -11.27 3.50
C SER A 105 13.94 -11.09 2.51
N ILE A 106 14.22 -10.53 1.33
CA ILE A 106 13.20 -10.39 0.26
C ILE A 106 12.78 -11.76 -0.27
N ASN A 107 13.73 -12.67 -0.49
CA ASN A 107 13.42 -14.04 -0.91
C ASN A 107 12.59 -14.79 0.12
N GLN A 108 12.80 -14.54 1.42
CA GLN A 108 11.97 -15.14 2.46
C GLN A 108 10.51 -14.62 2.37
N ILE A 109 10.32 -13.31 2.18
CA ILE A 109 8.98 -12.71 2.02
C ILE A 109 8.28 -13.21 0.75
N LEU A 110 9.00 -13.41 -0.35
CA LEU A 110 8.41 -13.84 -1.62
C LEU A 110 8.06 -15.34 -1.69
N ASN A 111 8.67 -16.16 -0.83
CA ASN A 111 8.47 -17.62 -0.82
C ASN A 111 7.62 -18.13 0.36
N THR A 112 6.97 -17.21 1.10
CA THR A 112 5.99 -17.54 2.16
C THR A 112 4.58 -17.41 1.60
#